data_AF-A0AAX3SIL5-F1
#
_entry.id   AF-A0AAX3SIL5-F1
#
_cell.length_a   1.000
_cell.length_b   1.000
_cell.length_c   1.000
_cell.angle_alpha   90.00
_cell.angle_beta   90.00
_cell.angle_gamma   90.00
#
_symmetry.space_group_name_H-M   'P 1'
#
loop_
_entity.id
_entity.type
_entity.pdbx_description
1 polymer ?
#
loop_
_entity_poly.entity_id
_entity_poly.type
_entity_poly.pdbx_seq_one_letter_code
_entity_poly.pdbx_strand_id
1 'polypeptide(L)'
;MSRITTTFTKLQEDGRKALIPYITAGFPFAAITPSLMHGMVEAGADVIELGVPFSDPMADGPTIQKAGDRAIANGVGLVQVLAYVREFRQKNQTTPVVLMGYANPVERYDQIHGKDRFVDDAAEAGVDGLLIVDYPPEECEAFAAQLRARDMDLIFLLAPTSTTERMQQVARVASGYVYYVSLKGVTGSGALDTAAVEAMLPRIREHVSIPVGVGFGIRDAATAQAIGRVADAVVIGSRIIEMLDGQPHEKIVPLTIDFLRGVRKALDA
;
A
#
# COMPACT_ATOMS: atom_id res chain seq x y z
N MET A 1 -2.89 -19.65 -4.82
CA MET A 1 -2.13 -18.52 -5.41
C MET A 1 -2.84 -17.26 -4.98
N SER A 2 -2.15 -16.31 -4.34
CA SER A 2 -2.79 -15.11 -3.80
C SER A 2 -3.36 -14.22 -4.92
N ARG A 3 -4.31 -13.33 -4.58
CA ARG A 3 -4.83 -12.35 -5.55
C ARG A 3 -3.72 -11.42 -6.04
N ILE A 4 -2.76 -11.07 -5.18
CA ILE A 4 -1.61 -10.23 -5.54
C ILE A 4 -0.77 -10.93 -6.62
N THR A 5 -0.35 -12.18 -6.40
CA THR A 5 0.41 -12.92 -7.42
C THR A 5 -0.37 -12.99 -8.74
N THR A 6 -1.67 -13.32 -8.68
CA THR A 6 -2.53 -13.41 -9.87
C THR A 6 -2.58 -12.09 -10.65
N THR A 7 -2.75 -10.96 -9.95
CA THR A 7 -2.76 -9.62 -10.56
C THR A 7 -1.43 -9.29 -11.21
N PHE A 8 -0.30 -9.51 -10.52
CA PHE A 8 1.01 -9.18 -11.07
C PHE A 8 1.40 -10.07 -12.25
N THR A 9 1.07 -11.37 -12.21
CA THR A 9 1.28 -12.27 -13.36
C THR A 9 0.51 -11.79 -14.58
N LYS A 10 -0.78 -11.44 -14.43
CA LYS A 10 -1.58 -10.92 -15.53
C LYS A 10 -1.02 -9.60 -16.09
N LEU A 11 -0.64 -8.68 -15.21
CA LEU A 11 -0.05 -7.41 -15.64
C LEU A 11 1.25 -7.63 -16.42
N GLN A 12 2.09 -8.58 -16.00
CA GLN A 12 3.29 -8.95 -16.71
C GLN A 12 2.99 -9.53 -18.11
N GLU A 13 2.00 -10.42 -18.22
CA GLU A 13 1.53 -10.99 -19.49
C GLU A 13 0.99 -9.91 -20.44
N ASP A 14 0.27 -8.93 -19.90
CA ASP A 14 -0.29 -7.79 -20.64
C ASP A 14 0.76 -6.71 -20.95
N GLY A 15 1.99 -6.83 -20.44
CA GLY A 15 3.04 -5.80 -20.57
C GLY A 15 2.73 -4.49 -19.82
N ARG A 16 1.84 -4.55 -18.83
CA ARG A 16 1.36 -3.39 -18.05
C ARG A 16 2.03 -3.29 -16.69
N LYS A 17 2.05 -2.08 -16.13
CA LYS A 17 2.59 -1.79 -14.79
C LYS A 17 1.47 -1.61 -13.78
N ALA A 18 1.64 -2.13 -12.57
CA ALA A 18 0.61 -2.02 -11.55
C ALA A 18 0.47 -0.58 -11.05
N LEU A 19 -0.77 -0.09 -10.91
CA LEU A 19 -1.10 1.15 -10.23
C LEU A 19 -1.67 0.83 -8.84
N ILE A 20 -1.00 1.31 -7.79
CA ILE A 20 -1.33 1.05 -6.40
C ILE A 20 -1.64 2.37 -5.68
N PRO A 21 -2.90 2.84 -5.68
CA PRO A 21 -3.28 3.98 -4.84
C PRO A 21 -3.29 3.61 -3.36
N TYR A 22 -2.83 4.55 -2.54
CA TYR A 22 -2.92 4.50 -1.09
C TYR A 22 -3.92 5.54 -0.58
N ILE A 23 -4.77 5.13 0.36
CA ILE A 23 -5.60 6.04 1.18
C ILE A 23 -5.55 5.66 2.66
N THR A 24 -5.77 6.64 3.53
CA THR A 24 -6.03 6.36 4.95
C THR A 24 -7.50 5.98 5.14
N ALA A 25 -7.78 4.83 5.76
CA ALA A 25 -9.14 4.40 6.07
C ALA A 25 -9.84 5.44 6.95
N GLY A 26 -11.08 5.78 6.65
CA GLY A 26 -11.85 6.78 7.38
C GLY A 26 -11.57 8.25 7.04
N PHE A 27 -10.70 8.52 6.06
CA PHE A 27 -10.39 9.86 5.58
C PHE A 27 -10.99 10.13 4.18
N PRO A 28 -11.53 11.34 3.91
CA PRO A 28 -11.78 12.43 4.86
C PRO A 28 -13.03 12.25 5.73
N PHE A 29 -13.90 11.29 5.37
CA PHE A 29 -15.12 10.96 6.10
C PHE A 29 -15.10 9.48 6.49
N ALA A 30 -15.57 9.13 7.69
CA ALA A 30 -15.54 7.75 8.18
C ALA A 30 -16.09 6.74 7.16
N ALA A 31 -17.32 6.95 6.71
CA ALA A 31 -18.05 6.00 5.86
C ALA A 31 -17.64 6.01 4.37
N ILE A 32 -16.74 6.88 3.93
CA ILE A 32 -16.45 7.02 2.49
C ILE A 32 -15.57 5.89 1.95
N THR A 33 -14.80 5.21 2.81
CA THR A 33 -13.71 4.31 2.41
C THR A 33 -14.14 3.23 1.41
N PRO A 34 -15.21 2.45 1.62
CA PRO A 34 -15.63 1.43 0.64
C PRO A 34 -15.98 2.01 -0.74
N SER A 35 -16.69 3.15 -0.76
CA SER A 35 -17.04 3.83 -2.01
C SER A 35 -15.80 4.38 -2.72
N LEU A 36 -14.84 4.89 -1.95
CA LEU A 36 -13.56 5.38 -2.47
C LEU A 36 -12.72 4.24 -3.06
N MET A 37 -12.65 3.09 -2.39
CA MET A 37 -11.99 1.88 -2.90
C MET A 37 -12.61 1.44 -4.24
N HIS A 38 -13.94 1.40 -4.35
CA HIS A 38 -14.59 1.09 -5.63
C HIS A 38 -14.28 2.11 -6.73
N GLY A 39 -14.24 3.40 -6.40
CA GLY A 39 -13.81 4.45 -7.34
C GLY A 39 -12.38 4.25 -7.85
N MET A 40 -11.45 3.82 -6.99
CA MET A 40 -10.08 3.50 -7.42
C MET A 40 -10.05 2.35 -8.42
N VAL A 41 -10.82 1.29 -8.18
CA VAL A 41 -10.95 0.16 -9.10
C VAL A 41 -11.49 0.63 -10.45
N GLU A 42 -12.56 1.42 -10.45
CA GLU A 42 -13.15 1.99 -11.68
C GLU A 42 -12.13 2.83 -12.47
N ALA A 43 -11.20 3.47 -11.77
CA ALA A 43 -10.15 4.28 -12.37
C ALA A 43 -8.93 3.49 -12.86
N GLY A 44 -8.88 2.17 -12.60
CA GLY A 44 -7.82 1.28 -13.05
C GLY A 44 -6.74 0.98 -12.01
N ALA A 45 -7.06 1.08 -10.72
CA ALA A 45 -6.20 0.55 -9.66
C ALA A 45 -6.11 -0.98 -9.74
N ASP A 46 -4.89 -1.50 -9.68
CA ASP A 46 -4.63 -2.94 -9.77
C ASP A 46 -4.53 -3.58 -8.38
N VAL A 47 -4.04 -2.82 -7.39
CA VAL A 47 -3.98 -3.16 -5.95
C VAL A 47 -4.40 -1.93 -5.16
N ILE A 48 -5.07 -2.08 -4.03
CA ILE A 48 -5.38 -0.98 -3.12
C ILE A 48 -4.54 -1.12 -1.85
N GLU A 49 -3.79 -0.07 -1.50
CA GLU A 49 -3.21 0.05 -0.16
C GLU A 49 -4.15 0.87 0.74
N LEU A 50 -4.53 0.27 1.87
CA LEU A 50 -5.43 0.85 2.84
C LEU A 50 -4.69 1.08 4.16
N GLY A 51 -4.40 2.33 4.45
CA GLY A 51 -3.75 2.77 5.68
C GLY A 51 -4.65 2.60 6.89
N VAL A 52 -4.17 1.88 7.90
CA VAL A 52 -4.78 1.79 9.23
C VAL A 52 -4.38 3.04 10.03
N PRO A 53 -5.32 3.90 10.46
CA PRO A 53 -4.98 5.06 11.27
C PRO A 53 -4.31 4.64 12.59
N PHE A 54 -3.21 5.32 12.94
CA PHE A 54 -2.43 5.05 14.14
C PHE A 54 -2.04 6.35 14.85
N SER A 55 -1.99 6.34 16.18
CA SER A 55 -1.73 7.52 17.02
C SER A 55 -0.29 8.00 16.99
N ASP A 56 0.66 7.10 16.72
CA ASP A 56 2.10 7.38 16.78
C ASP A 56 2.81 7.01 15.46
N PRO A 57 2.39 7.57 14.30
CA PRO A 57 2.83 7.15 12.98
C PRO A 57 4.22 7.72 12.62
N MET A 58 5.26 7.18 13.25
CA MET A 58 6.63 7.71 13.19
C MET A 58 7.29 7.68 11.80
N ALA A 59 6.83 6.81 10.89
CA ALA A 59 7.38 6.68 9.54
C ALA A 59 6.63 7.52 8.50
N ASP A 60 5.45 8.04 8.85
CA ASP A 60 4.58 8.74 7.93
C ASP A 60 4.94 10.22 7.78
N GLY A 61 4.78 10.73 6.56
CA GLY A 61 4.91 12.17 6.29
C GLY A 61 3.72 12.97 6.82
N PRO A 62 3.85 14.30 6.97
CA PRO A 62 2.84 15.16 7.61
C PRO A 62 1.45 15.08 6.96
N THR A 63 1.37 14.81 5.66
CA THR A 63 0.10 14.58 4.95
C THR A 63 -0.64 13.35 5.49
N ILE A 64 0.06 12.22 5.63
CA ILE A 64 -0.54 10.96 6.09
C ILE A 64 -0.85 11.04 7.59
N GLN A 65 0.01 11.68 8.38
CA GLN A 65 -0.24 11.93 9.82
C GLN A 65 -1.56 12.70 10.02
N LYS A 66 -1.75 13.82 9.30
CA LYS A 66 -3.00 14.62 9.38
C LYS A 66 -4.24 13.82 8.98
N ALA A 67 -4.14 12.98 7.96
CA ALA A 67 -5.24 12.11 7.54
C ALA A 67 -5.55 11.04 8.60
N GLY A 68 -4.51 10.47 9.21
CA GLY A 68 -4.61 9.56 10.35
C GLY A 68 -5.32 10.19 11.54
N ASP A 69 -4.87 11.38 11.97
CA ASP A 69 -5.48 12.12 13.08
C ASP A 69 -6.97 12.36 12.85
N ARG A 70 -7.35 12.76 11.61
CA ARG A 70 -8.74 12.99 11.25
C ARG A 70 -9.56 11.68 11.29
N ALA A 71 -9.01 10.59 10.78
CA ALA A 71 -9.68 9.30 10.80
C ALA A 71 -9.86 8.77 12.24
N ILE A 72 -8.86 8.93 13.10
CA ILE A 72 -8.95 8.58 14.53
C ILE A 72 -10.00 9.44 15.23
N ALA A 73 -10.03 10.75 14.96
CA ALA A 73 -11.05 11.65 15.50
C ALA A 73 -12.48 11.27 15.05
N ASN A 74 -12.60 10.61 13.90
CA ASN A 74 -13.85 10.04 13.40
C ASN A 74 -14.18 8.65 13.99
N GLY A 75 -13.37 8.15 14.93
CA GLY A 75 -13.57 6.85 15.59
C GLY A 75 -13.12 5.64 14.76
N VAL A 76 -12.30 5.84 13.71
CA VAL A 76 -11.85 4.74 12.85
C VAL A 76 -10.61 4.07 13.45
N GLY A 77 -10.72 2.76 13.67
CA GLY A 77 -9.63 1.89 14.10
C GLY A 77 -9.67 0.55 13.37
N LEU A 78 -8.82 -0.40 13.78
CA LEU A 78 -8.58 -1.65 13.05
C LEU A 78 -9.84 -2.49 12.82
N VAL A 79 -10.74 -2.60 13.81
CA VAL A 79 -12.03 -3.30 13.66
C VAL A 79 -12.86 -2.70 12.52
N GLN A 80 -12.92 -1.36 12.45
CA GLN A 80 -13.66 -0.64 11.42
C GLN A 80 -12.99 -0.77 10.04
N VAL A 81 -11.65 -0.80 9.99
CA VAL A 81 -10.90 -1.05 8.75
C VAL A 81 -11.26 -2.43 8.19
N LEU A 82 -11.24 -3.49 9.02
CA LEU A 82 -11.65 -4.83 8.58
C LEU A 82 -13.11 -4.86 8.12
N ALA A 83 -14.00 -4.09 8.74
CA ALA A 83 -15.38 -3.95 8.29
C ALA A 83 -15.48 -3.29 6.90
N TYR A 84 -14.67 -2.26 6.61
CA TYR A 84 -14.61 -1.66 5.28
C TYR A 84 -14.13 -2.64 4.21
N VAL A 85 -13.14 -3.48 4.52
CA VAL A 85 -12.68 -4.53 3.59
C VAL A 85 -13.81 -5.52 3.31
N ARG A 86 -14.53 -5.98 4.35
CA ARG A 86 -15.71 -6.85 4.18
C ARG A 86 -16.77 -6.22 3.28
N GLU A 87 -17.08 -4.95 3.49
CA GLU A 87 -18.05 -4.21 2.67
C GLU A 87 -17.60 -4.11 1.21
N PHE A 88 -16.34 -3.72 0.97
CA PHE A 88 -15.76 -3.66 -0.38
C PHE A 88 -15.83 -5.02 -1.08
N ARG A 89 -15.54 -6.10 -0.35
CA ARG A 89 -15.55 -7.47 -0.88
C ARG A 89 -16.94 -7.89 -1.35
N GLN A 90 -18.03 -7.35 -0.80
CA GLN A 90 -19.39 -7.68 -1.28
C GLN A 90 -19.59 -7.43 -2.79
N LYS A 91 -18.85 -6.48 -3.37
CA LYS A 91 -18.94 -6.11 -4.80
C LYS A 91 -17.65 -6.29 -5.59
N ASN A 92 -16.51 -6.53 -4.93
CA ASN A 92 -15.24 -6.77 -5.60
C ASN A 92 -14.47 -7.94 -4.98
N GLN A 93 -14.38 -9.04 -5.72
CA GLN A 93 -13.73 -10.28 -5.29
C GLN A 93 -12.31 -10.47 -5.86
N THR A 94 -11.80 -9.51 -6.64
CA THR A 94 -10.62 -9.71 -7.49
C THR A 94 -9.49 -8.73 -7.20
N THR A 95 -9.78 -7.44 -6.97
CA THR A 95 -8.74 -6.44 -6.70
C THR A 95 -8.11 -6.71 -5.32
N PRO A 96 -6.79 -6.95 -5.23
CA PRO A 96 -6.13 -7.18 -3.95
C PRO A 96 -6.19 -5.95 -3.04
N VAL A 97 -6.37 -6.18 -1.74
CA VAL A 97 -6.34 -5.15 -0.70
C VAL A 97 -5.20 -5.44 0.26
N VAL A 98 -4.29 -4.48 0.39
CA VAL A 98 -3.15 -4.51 1.30
C VAL A 98 -3.42 -3.55 2.44
N LEU A 99 -3.36 -4.01 3.70
CA LEU A 99 -3.38 -3.10 4.83
C LEU A 99 -1.96 -2.60 5.11
N MET A 100 -1.79 -1.29 5.18
CA MET A 100 -0.56 -0.65 5.62
C MET A 100 -0.76 -0.08 7.02
N GLY A 101 0.14 -0.40 7.95
CA GLY A 101 -0.01 0.04 9.34
C GLY A 101 1.22 -0.27 10.19
N TYR A 102 0.99 -0.28 11.51
CA TYR A 102 2.04 -0.46 12.52
C TYR A 102 1.74 -1.69 13.38
N ALA A 103 2.78 -2.21 14.04
CA ALA A 103 2.76 -3.40 14.86
C ALA A 103 1.77 -3.28 16.03
N ASN A 104 1.82 -2.14 16.74
CA ASN A 104 1.07 -1.97 17.97
C ASN A 104 -0.45 -2.18 17.80
N PRO A 105 -1.15 -1.60 16.80
CA PRO A 105 -2.56 -1.93 16.54
C PRO A 105 -2.84 -3.41 16.30
N VAL A 106 -1.94 -4.12 15.61
CA VAL A 106 -2.07 -5.56 15.31
C VAL A 106 -1.93 -6.38 16.58
N GLU A 107 -0.86 -6.16 17.35
CA GLU A 107 -0.63 -6.87 18.61
C GLU A 107 -1.72 -6.57 19.64
N ARG A 108 -2.18 -5.30 19.69
CA ARG A 108 -3.27 -4.89 20.57
C ARG A 108 -4.58 -5.58 20.22
N TYR A 109 -4.83 -5.84 18.93
CA TYR A 109 -5.98 -6.61 18.48
C TYR A 109 -5.94 -8.01 19.08
N ASP A 110 -4.82 -8.71 18.96
CA ASP A 110 -4.66 -10.06 19.50
C ASP A 110 -4.78 -10.11 21.03
N GLN A 111 -4.30 -9.08 21.74
CA GLN A 111 -4.48 -8.98 23.19
C GLN A 111 -5.95 -8.90 23.61
N ILE A 112 -6.80 -8.27 22.78
CA ILE A 112 -8.23 -8.07 23.08
C ILE A 112 -9.07 -9.25 22.60
N HIS A 113 -8.77 -9.77 21.40
CA HIS A 113 -9.61 -10.75 20.70
C HIS A 113 -9.12 -12.19 20.87
N GLY A 114 -7.84 -12.38 21.24
CA GLY A 114 -7.19 -13.67 21.40
C GLY A 114 -5.99 -13.81 20.47
N LYS A 115 -5.11 -14.76 20.81
CA LYS A 115 -3.87 -15.01 20.04
C LYS A 115 -4.16 -15.30 18.57
N ASP A 116 -3.39 -14.68 17.68
CA ASP A 116 -3.42 -14.84 16.22
C ASP A 116 -4.75 -14.43 15.54
N ARG A 117 -5.66 -13.77 16.28
CA ARG A 117 -7.01 -13.44 15.80
C ARG A 117 -7.02 -12.38 14.72
N PHE A 118 -6.09 -11.43 14.78
CA PHE A 118 -5.97 -10.44 13.73
C PHE A 118 -5.77 -11.10 12.36
N VAL A 119 -4.89 -12.10 12.29
CA VAL A 119 -4.58 -12.79 11.03
C VAL A 119 -5.80 -13.56 10.53
N ASP A 120 -6.52 -14.25 11.41
CA ASP A 120 -7.78 -14.94 11.06
C ASP A 120 -8.84 -13.95 10.54
N ASP A 121 -9.09 -12.88 11.29
CA ASP A 121 -10.15 -11.92 10.99
C ASP A 121 -9.83 -11.06 9.76
N ALA A 122 -8.55 -10.80 9.49
CA ALA A 122 -8.08 -10.13 8.27
C ALA A 122 -8.30 -11.02 7.03
N ALA A 123 -7.95 -12.32 7.12
CA ALA A 123 -8.22 -13.27 6.04
C ALA A 123 -9.73 -13.41 5.78
N GLU A 124 -10.53 -13.57 6.84
CA GLU A 124 -11.99 -13.65 6.71
C GLU A 124 -12.58 -12.35 6.11
N ALA A 125 -12.03 -11.20 6.47
CA ALA A 125 -12.43 -9.93 5.87
C ALA A 125 -12.13 -9.84 4.37
N GLY A 126 -11.17 -10.62 3.87
CA GLY A 126 -10.70 -10.62 2.49
C GLY A 126 -9.51 -9.69 2.24
N VAL A 127 -8.68 -9.45 3.26
CA VAL A 127 -7.36 -8.83 3.10
C VAL A 127 -6.44 -9.80 2.35
N ASP A 128 -5.59 -9.28 1.46
CA ASP A 128 -4.69 -10.09 0.64
C ASP A 128 -3.22 -9.90 1.01
N GLY A 129 -2.89 -8.81 1.70
CA GLY A 129 -1.53 -8.60 2.19
C GLY A 129 -1.44 -7.55 3.28
N LEU A 130 -0.30 -7.54 3.95
CA LEU A 130 0.03 -6.59 5.00
C LEU A 130 1.38 -5.95 4.73
N LEU A 131 1.48 -4.66 5.05
CA LEU A 131 2.72 -3.91 5.16
C LEU A 131 2.74 -3.29 6.56
N ILE A 132 3.46 -3.94 7.48
CA ILE A 132 3.64 -3.44 8.86
C ILE A 132 5.00 -2.73 8.93
N VAL A 133 4.96 -1.40 8.99
CA VAL A 133 6.13 -0.54 8.72
C VAL A 133 7.29 -0.78 9.70
N ASP A 134 6.96 -1.14 10.93
CA ASP A 134 7.86 -1.38 12.06
C ASP A 134 8.10 -2.87 12.36
N TYR A 135 7.73 -3.78 11.46
CA TYR A 135 8.16 -5.19 11.51
C TYR A 135 9.38 -5.42 10.60
N PRO A 136 10.60 -5.51 11.17
CA PRO A 136 11.79 -5.82 10.39
C PRO A 136 11.80 -7.32 10.01
N PRO A 137 12.31 -7.68 8.82
CA PRO A 137 12.44 -9.07 8.35
C PRO A 137 12.97 -10.08 9.39
N GLU A 138 13.88 -9.65 10.25
CA GLU A 138 14.52 -10.48 11.27
C GLU A 138 13.57 -10.92 12.40
N GLU A 139 12.46 -10.21 12.62
CA GLU A 139 11.55 -10.41 13.75
C GLU A 139 10.19 -11.00 13.33
N CYS A 140 9.93 -11.15 12.03
CA CYS A 140 8.59 -11.46 11.52
C CYS A 140 8.48 -12.73 10.68
N GLU A 141 9.47 -13.64 10.71
CA GLU A 141 9.39 -14.93 10.00
C GLU A 141 8.17 -15.77 10.44
N ALA A 142 7.88 -15.80 11.74
CA ALA A 142 6.73 -16.50 12.29
C ALA A 142 5.41 -15.87 11.85
N PHE A 143 5.33 -14.53 11.88
CA PHE A 143 4.17 -13.79 11.41
C PHE A 143 3.94 -13.99 9.90
N ALA A 144 5.00 -13.95 9.09
CA ALA A 144 4.94 -14.24 7.66
C ALA A 144 4.42 -15.66 7.38
N ALA A 145 4.83 -16.65 8.19
CA ALA A 145 4.32 -18.01 8.08
C ALA A 145 2.81 -18.10 8.41
N GLN A 146 2.35 -17.36 9.42
CA GLN A 146 0.92 -17.28 9.77
C GLN A 146 0.07 -16.65 8.66
N LEU A 147 0.57 -15.58 8.03
CA LEU A 147 -0.08 -14.93 6.89
C LEU A 147 -0.18 -15.86 5.68
N ARG A 148 0.94 -16.50 5.32
CA ARG A 148 0.97 -17.46 4.20
C ARG A 148 0.03 -18.64 4.39
N ALA A 149 -0.15 -19.11 5.63
CA ALA A 149 -1.11 -20.17 5.95
C ALA A 149 -2.58 -19.77 5.69
N ARG A 150 -2.85 -18.47 5.47
CA ARG A 150 -4.17 -17.89 5.16
C ARG A 150 -4.17 -17.14 3.83
N ASP A 151 -3.25 -17.49 2.93
CA ASP A 151 -3.12 -16.90 1.59
C ASP A 151 -2.91 -15.37 1.56
N MET A 152 -2.38 -14.79 2.65
CA MET A 152 -2.00 -13.38 2.71
C MET A 152 -0.49 -13.18 2.53
N ASP A 153 -0.13 -12.12 1.83
CA ASP A 153 1.25 -11.75 1.56
C ASP A 153 1.82 -10.76 2.60
N LEU A 154 3.11 -10.88 2.93
CA LEU A 154 3.82 -9.90 3.76
C LEU A 154 4.74 -9.06 2.88
N ILE A 155 4.42 -7.78 2.77
CA ILE A 155 5.12 -6.80 1.94
C ILE A 155 6.16 -6.09 2.80
N PHE A 156 7.36 -5.91 2.26
CA PHE A 156 8.46 -5.26 2.95
C PHE A 156 8.92 -4.00 2.22
N LEU A 157 9.46 -3.09 3.02
CA LEU A 157 10.09 -1.87 2.55
C LEU A 157 11.59 -2.09 2.29
N LEU A 158 12.07 -1.54 1.17
CA LEU A 158 13.48 -1.28 0.92
C LEU A 158 13.67 0.23 0.69
N ALA A 159 14.82 0.76 1.08
CA ALA A 159 15.17 2.16 0.99
C ALA A 159 16.52 2.36 0.28
N PRO A 160 16.91 3.59 -0.08
CA PRO A 160 18.18 3.86 -0.75
C PRO A 160 19.40 3.46 0.11
N THR A 161 19.21 3.34 1.42
CA THR A 161 20.21 2.94 2.42
C THR A 161 20.21 1.44 2.71
N SER A 162 19.29 0.65 2.13
CA SER A 162 19.24 -0.79 2.33
C SER A 162 20.53 -1.45 1.84
N THR A 163 21.16 -2.22 2.72
CA THR A 163 22.35 -3.01 2.43
C THR A 163 22.00 -4.27 1.63
N THR A 164 23.00 -4.90 1.03
CA THR A 164 22.84 -6.24 0.42
C THR A 164 22.28 -7.25 1.41
N GLU A 165 22.76 -7.25 2.65
CA GLU A 165 22.24 -8.10 3.72
C GLU A 165 20.74 -7.87 3.96
N ARG A 166 20.31 -6.60 4.04
CA ARG A 166 18.89 -6.24 4.16
C ARG A 166 18.05 -6.76 3.00
N MET A 167 18.56 -6.63 1.76
CA MET A 167 17.86 -7.13 0.57
C MET A 167 17.72 -8.66 0.62
N GLN A 168 18.76 -9.38 1.06
CA GLN A 168 18.71 -10.83 1.22
C GLN A 168 17.75 -11.27 2.34
N GLN A 169 17.69 -10.53 3.46
CA GLN A 169 16.70 -10.79 4.52
C GLN A 169 15.28 -10.61 4.01
N VAL A 170 15.00 -9.50 3.31
CA VAL A 170 13.70 -9.26 2.67
C VAL A 170 13.37 -10.37 1.69
N ALA A 171 14.30 -10.78 0.83
CA ALA A 171 14.07 -11.82 -0.18
C ALA A 171 13.67 -13.19 0.40
N ARG A 172 14.04 -13.50 1.66
CA ARG A 172 13.66 -14.76 2.32
C ARG A 172 12.23 -14.77 2.83
N VAL A 173 11.70 -13.60 3.20
CA VAL A 173 10.44 -13.50 3.97
C VAL A 173 9.33 -12.88 3.14
N ALA A 174 9.65 -11.90 2.30
CA ALA A 174 8.69 -11.13 1.51
C ALA A 174 7.91 -12.00 0.53
N SER A 175 6.63 -11.66 0.36
CA SER A 175 5.78 -12.21 -0.68
C SER A 175 4.86 -11.12 -1.23
N GLY A 176 4.14 -11.42 -2.32
CA GLY A 176 3.40 -10.41 -3.07
C GLY A 176 4.35 -9.51 -3.88
N TYR A 177 4.79 -8.40 -3.29
CA TYR A 177 5.74 -7.46 -3.89
C TYR A 177 6.65 -6.84 -2.81
N VAL A 178 7.77 -6.26 -3.23
CA VAL A 178 8.60 -5.40 -2.38
C VAL A 178 8.30 -3.94 -2.68
N TYR A 179 8.19 -3.13 -1.64
CA TYR A 179 7.96 -1.69 -1.73
C TYR A 179 9.30 -0.96 -1.61
N TYR A 180 9.78 -0.35 -2.68
CA TYR A 180 10.95 0.53 -2.65
C TYR A 180 10.53 1.99 -2.40
N VAL A 181 11.00 2.55 -1.29
CA VAL A 181 10.82 3.96 -0.96
C VAL A 181 11.96 4.77 -1.60
N SER A 182 11.60 5.75 -2.44
CA SER A 182 12.56 6.46 -3.28
C SER A 182 13.25 7.65 -2.59
N LEU A 183 12.80 8.04 -1.39
CA LEU A 183 13.35 9.19 -0.66
C LEU A 183 14.53 8.78 0.21
N LYS A 184 15.65 9.51 0.06
CA LYS A 184 16.54 9.76 1.20
C LYS A 184 15.79 10.73 2.11
N GLY A 185 15.27 10.24 3.23
CA GLY A 185 14.58 11.10 4.21
C GLY A 185 15.41 12.35 4.54
N VAL A 186 14.71 13.48 4.65
CA VAL A 186 15.17 14.77 5.23
C VAL A 186 16.39 15.48 4.61
N THR A 187 16.30 15.95 3.36
CA THR A 187 16.98 17.20 2.94
C THR A 187 16.23 17.93 1.80
N GLY A 188 15.39 18.91 2.15
CA GLY A 188 15.18 20.17 1.41
C GLY A 188 14.56 20.19 0.00
N SER A 189 14.62 19.13 -0.79
CA SER A 189 14.07 19.10 -2.15
C SER A 189 13.15 17.88 -2.28
N GLY A 190 11.85 18.07 -2.05
CA GLY A 190 10.83 17.00 -2.13
C GLY A 190 10.58 16.44 -3.53
N ALA A 191 11.57 16.43 -4.40
CA ALA A 191 11.51 15.88 -5.75
C ALA A 191 12.03 14.44 -5.74
N LEU A 192 11.30 13.56 -6.44
CA LEU A 192 11.70 12.19 -6.73
C LEU A 192 12.96 12.19 -7.61
N ASP A 193 14.02 11.54 -7.15
CA ASP A 193 15.21 11.29 -7.97
C ASP A 193 15.02 10.00 -8.78
N THR A 194 14.46 10.15 -9.98
CA THR A 194 14.20 9.01 -10.87
C THR A 194 15.48 8.28 -11.25
N ALA A 195 16.61 8.98 -11.42
CA ALA A 195 17.88 8.35 -11.76
C ALA A 195 18.41 7.46 -10.61
N ALA A 196 18.23 7.89 -9.35
CA ALA A 196 18.56 7.06 -8.20
C ALA A 196 17.68 5.80 -8.11
N VAL A 197 16.41 5.89 -8.49
CA VAL A 197 15.52 4.71 -8.60
C VAL A 197 16.02 3.77 -9.69
N GLU A 198 16.31 4.28 -10.89
CA GLU A 198 16.82 3.49 -12.02
C GLU A 198 18.13 2.76 -11.67
N ALA A 199 19.00 3.37 -10.86
CA ALA A 199 20.24 2.76 -10.40
C ALA A 199 20.04 1.71 -9.29
N MET A 200 19.02 1.85 -8.44
CA MET A 200 18.80 0.95 -7.31
C MET A 200 18.02 -0.32 -7.69
N LEU A 201 17.06 -0.22 -8.61
CA LEU A 201 16.21 -1.37 -8.97
C LEU A 201 16.99 -2.60 -9.46
N PRO A 202 18.03 -2.48 -10.32
CA PRO A 202 18.85 -3.63 -10.70
C PRO A 202 19.50 -4.33 -9.50
N ARG A 203 20.02 -3.56 -8.54
CA ARG A 203 20.65 -4.10 -7.32
C ARG A 203 19.65 -4.84 -6.44
N ILE A 204 18.42 -4.34 -6.32
CA ILE A 204 17.35 -5.04 -5.60
C ILE A 204 17.04 -6.36 -6.30
N ARG A 205 16.94 -6.35 -7.63
CA ARG A 205 16.60 -7.53 -8.45
C ARG A 205 17.68 -8.62 -8.46
N GLU A 206 18.91 -8.33 -8.04
CA GLU A 206 19.95 -9.35 -7.80
C GLU A 206 19.60 -10.27 -6.62
N HIS A 207 18.75 -9.82 -5.71
CA HIS A 207 18.39 -10.55 -4.49
C HIS A 207 16.90 -10.84 -4.37
N VAL A 208 16.04 -9.99 -4.91
CA VAL A 208 14.58 -10.09 -4.83
C VAL A 208 14.01 -10.50 -6.18
N SER A 209 13.27 -11.62 -6.21
CA SER A 209 12.65 -12.16 -7.43
C SER A 209 11.16 -11.86 -7.57
N ILE A 210 10.53 -11.26 -6.55
CA ILE A 210 9.14 -10.80 -6.62
C ILE A 210 9.07 -9.37 -7.20
N PRO A 211 7.91 -8.91 -7.71
CA PRO A 211 7.75 -7.58 -8.26
C PRO A 211 8.22 -6.48 -7.30
N VAL A 212 8.80 -5.41 -7.85
CA VAL A 212 9.23 -4.23 -7.08
C VAL A 212 8.34 -3.03 -7.42
N GLY A 213 7.55 -2.61 -6.44
CA GLY A 213 6.79 -1.37 -6.48
C GLY A 213 7.61 -0.19 -6.00
N VAL A 214 7.49 0.95 -6.67
CA VAL A 214 8.17 2.19 -6.24
C VAL A 214 7.12 3.16 -5.73
N GLY A 215 7.35 3.68 -4.54
CA GLY A 215 6.53 4.71 -3.92
C GLY A 215 7.34 5.89 -3.42
N PHE A 216 6.63 6.80 -2.74
CA PHE A 216 7.08 8.10 -2.28
C PHE A 216 7.44 9.09 -3.41
N GLY A 217 6.91 10.32 -3.31
CA GLY A 217 7.23 11.40 -4.25
C GLY A 217 6.50 11.37 -5.60
N ILE A 218 5.68 10.36 -5.87
CA ILE A 218 4.90 10.27 -7.12
C ILE A 218 3.62 11.10 -6.97
N ARG A 219 3.50 12.18 -7.77
CA ARG A 219 2.45 13.21 -7.59
C ARG A 219 1.60 13.46 -8.82
N ASP A 220 1.97 12.91 -9.97
CA ASP A 220 1.28 13.13 -11.24
C ASP A 220 1.53 11.98 -12.21
N ALA A 221 0.81 12.03 -13.33
CA ALA A 221 0.85 11.03 -14.39
C ALA A 221 2.22 10.95 -15.09
N ALA A 222 2.91 12.08 -15.24
CA ALA A 222 4.23 12.13 -15.89
C ALA A 222 5.29 11.40 -15.04
N THR A 223 5.29 11.67 -13.73
CA THR A 223 6.18 11.00 -12.77
C THR A 223 5.86 9.52 -12.67
N ALA A 224 4.57 9.15 -12.65
CA ALA A 224 4.14 7.75 -12.68
C ALA A 224 4.65 7.02 -13.93
N GLN A 225 4.48 7.60 -15.13
CA GLN A 225 4.99 7.02 -16.37
C GLN A 225 6.52 6.85 -16.34
N ALA A 226 7.26 7.85 -15.88
CA ALA A 226 8.71 7.78 -15.78
C ALA A 226 9.17 6.61 -14.90
N ILE A 227 8.57 6.45 -13.72
CA ILE A 227 8.87 5.33 -12.81
C ILE A 227 8.40 3.98 -13.38
N GLY A 228 7.24 3.96 -14.04
CA GLY A 228 6.69 2.76 -14.67
C GLY A 228 7.61 2.16 -15.73
N ARG A 229 8.53 2.93 -16.33
CA ARG A 229 9.52 2.39 -17.28
C ARG A 229 10.50 1.41 -16.65
N VAL A 230 10.76 1.52 -15.34
CA VAL A 230 11.78 0.71 -14.65
C VAL A 230 11.20 -0.16 -13.54
N ALA A 231 10.11 0.26 -12.90
CA ALA A 231 9.44 -0.46 -11.82
C ALA A 231 8.38 -1.45 -12.35
N ASP A 232 7.93 -2.35 -11.47
CA ASP A 232 6.83 -3.28 -11.75
C ASP A 232 5.48 -2.70 -11.28
N ALA A 233 5.53 -1.84 -10.26
CA ALA A 233 4.38 -1.10 -9.75
C ALA A 233 4.73 0.35 -9.38
N VAL A 234 3.70 1.20 -9.40
CA VAL A 234 3.75 2.60 -9.00
C VAL A 234 2.76 2.83 -7.87
N VAL A 235 3.26 3.31 -6.73
CA VAL A 235 2.45 3.59 -5.54
C VAL A 235 2.22 5.09 -5.38
N ILE A 236 0.97 5.51 -5.19
CA ILE A 236 0.59 6.93 -5.03
C ILE A 236 -0.31 7.10 -3.80
N GLY A 237 0.21 7.78 -2.77
CA GLY A 237 -0.54 8.05 -1.53
C GLY A 237 -0.79 9.53 -1.28
N SER A 238 0.21 10.25 -0.78
CA SER A 238 0.06 11.62 -0.27
C SER A 238 -0.64 12.59 -1.22
N ARG A 239 -0.44 12.47 -2.54
CA ARG A 239 -1.12 13.32 -3.52
C ARG A 239 -2.64 13.13 -3.51
N ILE A 240 -3.11 11.88 -3.39
CA ILE A 240 -4.54 11.56 -3.32
C ILE A 240 -5.11 12.17 -2.04
N ILE A 241 -4.46 11.96 -0.90
CA ILE A 241 -4.90 12.52 0.39
C ILE A 241 -4.98 14.05 0.34
N GLU A 242 -3.94 14.73 -0.16
CA GLU A 242 -3.92 16.19 -0.30
C GLU A 242 -5.02 16.73 -1.23
N MET A 243 -5.37 15.97 -2.27
CA MET A 243 -6.43 16.36 -3.21
C MET A 243 -7.81 16.26 -2.55
N LEU A 244 -8.01 15.29 -1.67
CA LEU A 244 -9.29 15.02 -1.02
C LEU A 244 -9.51 15.88 0.23
N ASP A 245 -8.45 16.42 0.82
CA ASP A 245 -8.54 17.27 2.00
C ASP A 245 -9.39 18.53 1.74
N GLY A 246 -10.33 18.80 2.64
CA GLY A 246 -11.27 19.94 2.53
C GLY A 246 -12.30 19.85 1.40
N GLN A 247 -12.34 18.77 0.62
CA GLN A 247 -13.35 18.60 -0.44
C GLN A 247 -14.71 18.15 0.14
N PRO A 248 -15.82 18.57 -0.48
CA PRO A 248 -17.14 18.10 -0.07
C PRO A 248 -17.33 16.61 -0.41
N HIS A 249 -18.15 15.93 0.37
CA HIS A 249 -18.35 14.47 0.32
C HIS A 249 -18.66 13.96 -1.10
N GLU A 250 -19.55 14.62 -1.82
CA GLU A 250 -19.97 14.27 -3.18
C GLU A 250 -18.86 14.37 -4.24
N LYS A 251 -17.78 15.09 -3.95
CA LYS A 251 -16.64 15.23 -4.86
C LYS A 251 -15.52 14.23 -4.63
N ILE A 252 -15.47 13.56 -3.48
CA ILE A 252 -14.35 12.70 -3.08
C ILE A 252 -14.10 11.58 -4.09
N VAL A 253 -15.14 10.81 -4.44
CA VAL A 253 -15.03 9.69 -5.37
C VAL A 253 -14.77 10.16 -6.80
N PRO A 254 -15.53 11.14 -7.37
CA PRO A 254 -15.25 11.66 -8.71
C PRO A 254 -13.83 12.20 -8.90
N LEU A 255 -13.32 12.99 -7.95
CA LEU A 255 -11.96 13.54 -8.02
C LEU A 255 -10.90 12.43 -8.04
N THR A 256 -11.11 11.38 -7.23
CA THR A 256 -10.20 10.23 -7.19
C THR A 256 -10.20 9.48 -8.52
N ILE A 257 -11.39 9.26 -9.10
CA ILE A 257 -11.53 8.59 -10.40
C ILE A 257 -10.82 9.39 -11.49
N ASP A 258 -11.08 10.69 -11.58
CA ASP A 258 -10.51 11.55 -12.63
C ASP A 258 -8.97 11.59 -12.54
N PHE A 259 -8.44 11.74 -11.33
CA PHE A 259 -7.00 11.74 -11.10
C PHE A 259 -6.35 10.40 -11.49
N LEU A 260 -6.89 9.28 -10.99
CA LEU A 260 -6.32 7.96 -11.23
C LEU A 260 -6.47 7.51 -12.68
N ARG A 261 -7.55 7.88 -13.39
CA ARG A 261 -7.66 7.63 -14.84
C ARG A 261 -6.55 8.33 -15.63
N GLY A 262 -6.23 9.57 -15.26
CA GLY A 262 -5.12 10.31 -15.86
C GLY A 262 -3.78 9.60 -15.66
N VAL A 263 -3.52 9.11 -14.43
CA VAL A 263 -2.33 8.33 -14.10
C VAL A 263 -2.30 6.99 -14.86
N ARG A 264 -3.40 6.23 -14.83
CA ARG A 264 -3.53 4.92 -15.48
C ARG A 264 -3.26 5.02 -16.98
N LYS A 265 -3.84 6.03 -17.64
CA LYS A 265 -3.62 6.30 -19.06
C LYS A 265 -2.15 6.58 -19.38
N ALA A 266 -1.46 7.32 -18.53
CA ALA A 266 -0.03 7.60 -18.75
C ALA A 266 0.86 6.39 -18.47
N LEU A 267 0.51 5.55 -17.49
CA LEU A 267 1.24 4.31 -17.20
C LEU A 267 1.07 3.25 -18.29
N ASP A 268 -0.07 3.25 -18.99
CA ASP A 268 -0.37 2.32 -20.09
C ASP A 268 0.11 2.84 -21.46
N ALA A 269 0.74 4.02 -21.52
CA ALA A 269 1.24 4.65 -22.75
C ALA A 269 2.75 4.47 -22.92
#